data_AF-A0A7Y0SCK3-F1
#
_entry.id   AF-A0A7Y0SCK3-F1
#
_cell.length_a   1.000
_cell.length_b   1.000
_cell.length_c   1.000
_cell.angle_alpha   90.00
_cell.angle_beta   90.00
_cell.angle_gamma   90.00
#
_symmetry.space_group_name_H-M   'P 1'
#
loop_
_entity.id
_entity.type
_entity.pdbx_description
1 polymer ?
#
loop_
_entity_poly.entity_id
_entity_poly.type
_entity_poly.pdbx_seq_one_letter_code
_entity_poly.pdbx_strand_id
1 'polypeptide(L)'
;MNQYQVSLALDNASLHVNAEAPALAGEALEKLVQQYNAGIKLAERMSRRYPSALVNELIYTPRLTPEQCHDASVVEAWTKQLIEQLNAKEV
;
A
#
# COMPACT_ATOMS: atom_id res chain seq x y z
N MET A 1 -10.56 -18.28 -9.22
CA MET A 1 -10.98 -18.48 -7.80
C MET A 1 -11.00 -17.18 -7.01
N ASN A 2 -9.99 -16.30 -7.10
CA ASN A 2 -9.91 -15.09 -6.25
C ASN A 2 -11.08 -14.10 -6.42
N GLN A 3 -11.66 -13.94 -7.62
CA GLN A 3 -12.74 -12.95 -7.84
C GLN A 3 -14.04 -13.31 -7.10
N TYR A 4 -14.37 -14.60 -7.02
CA TYR A 4 -15.53 -15.08 -6.27
C TYR A 4 -15.35 -14.89 -4.75
N GLN A 5 -14.14 -15.13 -4.24
CA GLN A 5 -13.82 -14.90 -2.82
C GLN A 5 -13.87 -13.40 -2.47
N VAL A 6 -13.40 -12.53 -3.36
CA VAL A 6 -13.50 -11.07 -3.20
C VAL A 6 -14.95 -10.62 -3.23
N SER A 7 -15.75 -11.10 -4.19
CA SER A 7 -17.18 -10.80 -4.26
C SER A 7 -17.92 -11.22 -2.99
N LEU A 8 -17.65 -12.43 -2.47
CA LEU A 8 -18.24 -12.92 -1.23
C LEU A 8 -17.80 -12.10 0.00
N ALA A 9 -16.54 -11.68 0.06
CA ALA A 9 -16.01 -10.86 1.16
C ALA A 9 -16.55 -9.41 1.14
N LEU A 10 -16.98 -8.92 -0.03
CA LEU A 10 -17.51 -7.58 -0.22
C LEU A 10 -19.03 -7.52 -0.18
N ASP A 11 -19.71 -8.65 -0.12
CA ASP A 11 -21.16 -8.72 -0.10
C ASP A 11 -21.69 -8.09 1.19
N ASN A 12 -22.43 -6.98 1.06
CA ASN A 12 -22.87 -6.10 2.15
C ASN A 12 -21.73 -5.43 2.98
N ALA A 13 -20.50 -5.37 2.47
CA ALA A 13 -19.42 -4.64 3.13
C ALA A 13 -19.52 -3.13 2.86
N SER A 14 -19.24 -2.33 3.88
CA SER A 14 -19.11 -0.88 3.76
C SER A 14 -17.89 -0.40 4.54
N LEU A 15 -17.07 0.44 3.90
CA LEU A 15 -15.89 1.02 4.52
C LEU A 15 -16.17 2.48 4.89
N HIS A 16 -16.05 2.79 6.18
CA HIS A 16 -16.13 4.14 6.71
C HIS A 16 -14.73 4.60 7.11
N VAL A 17 -14.13 5.48 6.30
CA VAL A 17 -12.74 5.95 6.51
C VAL A 17 -12.63 6.85 7.74
N ASN A 18 -13.68 7.58 8.06
CA ASN A 18 -13.83 8.34 9.30
C ASN A 18 -15.33 8.41 9.68
N ALA A 19 -15.64 8.94 10.85
CA ALA A 19 -17.01 9.01 11.37
C ALA A 19 -17.96 9.90 10.54
N GLU A 20 -17.41 10.83 9.75
CA GLU A 20 -18.18 11.79 8.92
C GLU A 20 -18.22 11.40 7.43
N ALA A 21 -17.43 10.40 7.03
CA ALA A 21 -17.27 10.01 5.64
C ALA A 21 -18.45 9.14 5.18
N PRO A 22 -18.98 9.40 3.97
CA PRO A 22 -19.92 8.48 3.34
C PRO A 22 -19.34 7.07 3.24
N ALA A 23 -20.19 6.07 3.42
CA ALA A 23 -19.82 4.67 3.26
C ALA A 23 -19.30 4.41 1.84
N LEU A 24 -18.07 3.90 1.71
CA LEU A 24 -17.58 3.34 0.45
C LEU A 24 -18.07 1.89 0.36
N ALA A 25 -18.99 1.62 -0.57
CA ALA A 25 -19.62 0.31 -0.74
C ALA A 25 -19.82 -0.03 -2.22
N GLY A 26 -20.16 -1.30 -2.49
CA GLY A 26 -20.46 -1.79 -3.84
C GLY A 26 -19.27 -1.70 -4.79
N GLU A 27 -19.51 -1.25 -6.02
CA GLU A 27 -18.52 -1.25 -7.11
C GLU A 27 -17.25 -0.45 -6.79
N ALA A 28 -17.37 0.66 -6.06
CA ALA A 28 -16.22 1.49 -5.70
C ALA A 28 -15.27 0.76 -4.74
N LEU A 29 -15.83 0.01 -3.78
CA LEU A 29 -15.07 -0.81 -2.85
C LEU A 29 -14.45 -2.02 -3.57
N GLU A 30 -15.18 -2.62 -4.50
CA GLU A 30 -14.65 -3.73 -5.32
C GLU A 30 -13.45 -3.28 -6.17
N LYS A 31 -13.55 -2.15 -6.85
CA LYS A 31 -12.44 -1.56 -7.62
C LYS A 31 -11.22 -1.30 -6.75
N LEU A 32 -11.40 -0.74 -5.55
CA LEU A 32 -10.31 -0.48 -4.62
C LEU A 32 -9.60 -1.77 -4.19
N VAL A 33 -10.37 -2.80 -3.82
CA VAL A 33 -9.81 -4.10 -3.40
C VAL A 33 -9.11 -4.81 -4.56
N GLN A 34 -9.65 -4.73 -5.78
CA GLN A 34 -8.99 -5.28 -6.96
C GLN A 34 -7.65 -4.59 -7.23
N GLN A 35 -7.59 -3.25 -7.13
CA GLN A 35 -6.34 -2.50 -7.29
C GLN A 35 -5.32 -2.84 -6.20
N TYR A 36 -5.77 -2.93 -4.94
CA TYR A 36 -4.93 -3.32 -3.82
C TYR A 36 -4.33 -4.71 -4.02
N ASN A 37 -5.17 -5.71 -4.36
CA ASN A 37 -4.72 -7.08 -4.62
C ASN A 37 -3.74 -7.16 -5.81
N ALA A 38 -3.92 -6.34 -6.84
CA ALA A 38 -2.97 -6.25 -7.95
C ALA A 38 -1.62 -5.66 -7.50
N GLY A 39 -1.64 -4.63 -6.64
CA GLY A 39 -0.45 -4.04 -6.03
C GLY A 39 0.32 -5.02 -5.15
N ILE A 40 -0.38 -5.77 -4.28
CA ILE A 40 0.23 -6.80 -3.43
C ILE A 40 0.86 -7.92 -4.27
N LYS A 41 0.19 -8.38 -5.34
CA LYS A 41 0.79 -9.34 -6.27
C LYS A 41 2.06 -8.82 -6.93
N LEU A 42 2.12 -7.52 -7.24
CA LEU A 42 3.35 -6.92 -7.77
C LEU A 42 4.45 -6.88 -6.70
N ALA A 43 4.11 -6.50 -5.47
CA ALA A 43 5.02 -6.51 -4.33
C ALA A 43 5.61 -7.91 -4.07
N GLU A 44 4.77 -8.95 -4.05
CA GLU A 44 5.18 -10.36 -3.93
C GLU A 44 6.08 -10.83 -5.07
N ARG A 45 5.91 -10.30 -6.29
CA ARG A 45 6.83 -10.60 -7.39
C ARG A 45 8.18 -9.92 -7.19
N MET A 46 8.19 -8.69 -6.70
CA MET A 46 9.41 -7.93 -6.41
C MET A 46 10.17 -8.48 -5.20
N SER A 47 9.48 -9.15 -4.27
CA SER A 47 10.11 -9.78 -3.11
C SER A 47 11.10 -10.91 -3.46
N ARG A 48 11.09 -11.39 -4.71
CA ARG A 48 12.10 -12.32 -5.23
C ARG A 48 13.49 -11.70 -5.35
N ARG A 49 13.58 -10.37 -5.46
CA ARG A 49 14.83 -9.62 -5.67
C ARG A 49 15.14 -8.67 -4.52
N TYR A 50 14.12 -8.17 -3.84
CA TYR A 50 14.25 -7.24 -2.72
C TYR A 50 13.60 -7.86 -1.46
N PRO A 51 14.04 -7.48 -0.25
CA PRO A 51 13.38 -7.96 0.97
C PRO A 51 11.88 -7.64 0.97
N SER A 52 11.05 -8.61 1.34
CA SER A 52 9.59 -8.44 1.38
C SER A 52 9.16 -7.30 2.31
N ALA A 53 9.81 -7.17 3.47
CA ALA A 53 9.56 -6.09 4.43
C ALA A 53 9.72 -4.71 3.79
N LEU A 54 10.81 -4.51 3.04
CA LEU A 54 11.07 -3.25 2.33
C LEU A 54 9.99 -2.96 1.28
N VAL A 55 9.69 -3.92 0.41
CA VAL A 55 8.73 -3.72 -0.69
C VAL A 55 7.32 -3.43 -0.17
N ASN A 56 6.93 -4.05 0.94
CA ASN A 56 5.64 -3.78 1.57
C ASN A 56 5.58 -2.36 2.16
N GLU A 57 6.67 -1.84 2.74
CA GLU A 57 6.69 -0.47 3.26
C GLU A 57 6.74 0.61 2.18
N LEU A 58 7.21 0.27 0.97
CA LEU A 58 7.11 1.17 -0.17
C LEU A 58 5.67 1.52 -0.55
N ILE A 59 4.67 0.75 -0.10
CA ILE A 59 3.25 1.05 -0.31
C ILE A 59 2.79 2.22 0.57
N TYR A 60 3.38 2.36 1.76
CA TYR A 60 2.96 3.35 2.77
C TYR A 60 3.90 4.55 2.86
N THR A 61 5.13 4.44 2.35
CA THR A 61 6.05 5.57 2.28
C THR A 61 5.68 6.53 1.15
N PRO A 62 5.93 7.84 1.32
CA PRO A 62 5.66 8.81 0.28
C PRO A 62 6.47 8.48 -0.97
N ARG A 63 5.86 8.63 -2.14
CA ARG A 63 6.54 8.38 -3.42
C ARG A 63 7.69 9.39 -3.60
N LEU A 64 8.90 8.87 -3.79
CA LEU A 64 10.05 9.67 -4.21
C LEU A 64 9.98 9.94 -5.72
N THR A 65 10.10 11.20 -6.10
CA THR A 65 10.05 11.66 -7.50
C THR A 65 11.46 11.87 -8.08
N PRO A 66 11.65 11.79 -9.41
CA PRO A 66 12.95 12.04 -10.03
C PRO A 66 13.52 13.42 -9.70
N GLU A 67 12.67 14.44 -9.57
CA GLU A 67 13.07 15.80 -9.23
C GLU A 67 13.65 15.86 -7.82
N GLN A 68 13.03 15.17 -6.86
CA GLN A 68 13.52 15.06 -5.48
C GLN A 68 14.86 14.32 -5.39
N CYS A 69 15.15 13.41 -6.33
CA CYS A 69 16.44 12.72 -6.37
C CYS A 69 17.64 13.63 -6.68
N HIS A 70 17.41 14.88 -7.11
CA HIS A 70 18.48 15.85 -7.34
C HIS A 70 18.91 16.57 -6.07
N ASP A 71 18.12 16.47 -5.00
CA ASP A 71 18.43 17.07 -3.70
C ASP A 71 18.81 15.97 -2.70
N ALA A 72 20.10 15.92 -2.35
CA ALA A 72 20.62 14.95 -1.40
C ALA A 72 19.93 15.04 -0.03
N SER A 73 19.57 16.24 0.44
CA SER A 73 18.94 16.42 1.75
C SER A 73 17.53 15.82 1.78
N VAL A 74 16.78 15.96 0.68
CA VAL A 74 15.44 15.38 0.55
C VAL A 74 15.51 13.85 0.53
N VAL A 75 16.47 13.29 -0.22
CA VAL A 75 16.66 11.83 -0.29
C VAL A 75 17.12 11.26 1.05
N GLU A 76 18.00 11.95 1.77
CA GLU A 76 18.45 11.55 3.11
C GLU A 76 17.29 11.55 4.12
N ALA A 77 16.49 12.61 4.14
CA ALA A 77 15.32 12.71 5.02
C ALA A 77 14.30 11.59 4.72
N TRP A 78 14.04 11.34 3.44
CA TRP A 78 13.15 10.26 2.99
C TRP A 78 13.66 8.88 3.41
N THR A 79 14.97 8.63 3.23
CA THR A 79 15.60 7.36 3.59
C THR A 79 15.57 7.14 5.10
N LYS A 80 15.82 8.19 5.89
CA LYS A 80 15.74 8.13 7.35
C LYS A 80 14.33 7.75 7.82
N GLN A 81 13.30 8.37 7.24
CA GLN A 81 11.92 8.04 7.55
C GLN A 81 11.59 6.57 7.23
N LEU A 82 12.04 6.07 6.08
CA LEU A 82 11.84 4.67 5.68
C LEU A 82 12.50 3.70 6.68
N ILE A 83 13.74 3.98 7.09
CA ILE A 83 14.46 3.16 8.07
C ILE A 83 13.74 3.15 9.42
N GLU A 84 13.29 4.31 9.90
CA GLU A 84 12.54 4.41 11.15
C GLU A 84 11.25 3.58 11.12
N GLN A 85 10.50 3.62 10.01
CA GLN A 85 9.28 2.82 9.84
C GLN A 85 9.56 1.32 9.81
N LEU A 86 10.60 0.89 9.09
CA LEU A 86 11.00 -0.51 9.03
C LEU A 86 11.38 -1.04 10.41
N ASN A 87 12.24 -0.31 11.12
CA ASN A 87 12.67 -0.69 12.48
C ASN A 87 11.51 -0.75 13.47
N ALA A 88 10.53 0.15 13.35
CA ALA A 88 9.36 0.16 14.22
C ALA A 88 8.43 -1.06 14.00
N LYS A 89 8.45 -1.66 12.81
CA LYS A 89 7.64 -2.84 12.46
C LYS A 89 8.37 -4.18 12.62
N GLU A 90 9.67 -4.17 12.90
CA GLU A 90 10.50 -5.37 13.11
C GLU A 90 10.49 -5.88 14.57
N VAL A 91 9.58 -5.36 15.41
CA VAL A 91 9.39 -5.77 16.82
C VAL A 91 8.72 -7.14 16.93
#